data_AF-A0A1G3FSN6-F1
#
_entry.id   AF-A0A1G3FSN6-F1
#
_cell.length_a   1.000
_cell.length_b   1.000
_cell.length_c   1.000
_cell.angle_alpha   90.00
_cell.angle_beta   90.00
_cell.angle_gamma   90.00
#
_symmetry.space_group_name_H-M   'P 1'
#
loop_
_entity.id
_entity.type
_entity.pdbx_description
1 polymer ?
#
loop_
_entity_poly.entity_id
_entity_poly.type
_entity_poly.pdbx_seq_one_letter_code
_entity_poly.pdbx_strand_id
1 'polypeptide(L)' 'MPNPVPAAAIGLPSARLHEIHDCLALALDATESPDGYPQPLREARSYMRAALRQTERLMGDRA' A
#
# COMPACT_ATOMS: atom_id res chain seq x y z
N MET A 1 7.65 -19.21 8.77
CA MET A 1 7.21 -17.93 8.18
C MET A 1 8.29 -17.49 7.19
N PRO A 2 7.98 -17.21 5.92
CA PRO A 2 9.00 -16.71 5.01
C PRO A 2 9.43 -15.30 5.47
N ASN A 3 10.74 -15.07 5.54
CA ASN A 3 11.31 -13.76 5.88
C ASN A 3 10.85 -12.72 4.85
N PRO A 4 10.46 -11.50 5.26
CA PRO A 4 10.26 -10.41 4.33
C PRO A 4 11.62 -10.06 3.72
N VAL A 5 11.83 -10.45 2.46
CA VAL A 5 13.00 -10.03 1.71
C VAL A 5 12.79 -8.55 1.37
N PRO A 6 13.64 -7.63 1.86
CA PRO A 6 13.49 -6.21 1.57
C PRO A 6 13.62 -5.98 0.07
N ALA A 7 12.87 -5.03 -0.49
CA ALA A 7 12.84 -4.81 -1.94
C ALA A 7 14.20 -4.39 -2.53
N ALA A 8 15.09 -3.84 -1.71
CA ALA A 8 16.50 -3.60 -2.07
C ALA A 8 17.21 -4.90 -2.51
N ALA A 9 16.83 -6.05 -1.96
CA ALA A 9 17.36 -7.36 -2.37
C ALA A 9 16.71 -7.89 -3.66
N ILE A 10 15.60 -7.30 -4.11
CA ILE A 10 14.88 -7.67 -5.36
C ILE A 10 15.19 -6.66 -6.49
N GLY A 11 16.04 -5.65 -6.24
CA GLY A 11 16.45 -4.67 -7.25
C GLY A 11 15.36 -3.67 -7.64
N LEU A 12 14.28 -3.56 -6.86
CA LEU A 12 13.27 -2.51 -7.04
C LEU A 12 13.86 -1.17 -6.56
N PRO A 13 13.93 -0.13 -7.41
CA PRO A 13 14.44 1.17 -6.98
C PRO A 13 13.58 1.71 -5.84
N SER A 14 14.21 2.14 -4.75
CA SER A 14 13.51 2.69 -3.57
C SER A 14 12.56 3.81 -3.95
N ALA A 15 12.94 4.68 -4.88
CA ALA A 15 12.09 5.75 -5.42
C ALA A 15 10.74 5.24 -5.97
N ARG A 16 10.73 4.07 -6.64
CA ARG A 16 9.50 3.48 -7.20
C ARG A 16 8.55 2.97 -6.10
N LEU A 17 9.08 2.51 -4.98
CA LEU A 17 8.26 2.09 -3.85
C LEU A 17 7.60 3.28 -3.16
N HIS A 18 8.34 4.40 -3.03
CA HIS A 18 7.78 5.65 -2.53
C HIS A 18 6.67 6.17 -3.45
N GLU A 19 6.87 6.15 -4.78
CA GLU A 19 5.82 6.51 -5.74
C GLU A 19 4.56 5.63 -5.56
N ILE A 20 4.72 4.31 -5.40
CA ILE A 20 3.60 3.40 -5.19
C ILE A 20 2.90 3.67 -3.86
N HIS A 21 3.67 3.89 -2.79
CA HIS A 21 3.17 4.25 -1.47
C HIS A 21 2.30 5.51 -1.56
N ASP A 22 2.83 6.57 -2.16
CA ASP A 22 2.15 7.86 -2.27
C ASP A 22 0.88 7.76 -3.11
N CYS A 23 0.92 7.04 -4.24
CA CYS A 23 -0.26 6.78 -5.06
C CYS A 23 -1.37 6.05 -4.28
N LEU A 24 -1.01 5.04 -3.49
CA LEU A 24 -1.97 4.27 -2.68
C LEU A 24 -2.54 5.11 -1.53
N ALA A 25 -1.72 5.95 -0.89
CA ALA A 25 -2.17 6.88 0.14
C ALA A 25 -3.17 7.89 -0.43
N LEU A 26 -2.83 8.53 -1.57
CA LEU A 26 -3.70 9.47 -2.27
C LEU A 26 -5.00 8.81 -2.74
N ALA A 27 -4.97 7.57 -3.23
CA ALA A 27 -6.17 6.85 -3.65
C ALA A 27 -7.09 6.54 -2.45
N LEU A 28 -6.53 6.23 -1.28
CA LEU A 28 -7.30 6.01 -0.06
C LEU A 28 -7.92 7.30 0.48
N ASP A 29 -7.22 8.43 0.36
CA ASP A 29 -7.73 9.74 0.73
C ASP A 29 -8.85 10.18 -0.23
N ALA A 30 -8.60 10.11 -1.54
CA ALA A 30 -9.57 10.48 -2.57
C ALA A 30 -10.85 9.62 -2.58
N THR A 31 -10.80 8.41 -2.03
CA THR A 31 -11.96 7.53 -1.90
C THR A 31 -12.57 7.53 -0.50
N GLU A 32 -12.13 8.41 0.40
CA GLU A 32 -12.76 8.61 1.69
C GLU A 32 -14.17 9.21 1.53
N SER A 33 -15.11 8.71 2.35
CA SER A 33 -16.52 9.10 2.29
C SER A 33 -17.11 9.08 3.70
N PRO A 34 -17.71 10.20 4.16
CA PRO A 34 -18.32 10.30 5.49
C PRO A 34 -19.60 9.45 5.60
N ASP A 35 -20.30 9.22 4.48
CA ASP A 35 -21.54 8.43 4.43
C ASP A 35 -21.28 6.92 4.37
N GLY A 36 -20.01 6.52 4.48
CA GLY A 36 -19.56 5.14 4.30
C GLY A 36 -19.36 4.77 2.84
N TYR A 37 -19.14 3.47 2.60
CA TYR A 37 -18.73 2.94 1.30
C TYR A 37 -19.72 1.90 0.77
N PRO A 38 -20.13 1.97 -0.50
CA PRO A 38 -20.75 0.84 -1.20
C PRO A 38 -19.86 -0.40 -1.11
N GLN A 39 -20.47 -1.60 -1.17
CA GLN A 39 -19.75 -2.88 -1.08
C GLN A 39 -18.51 -2.93 -1.99
N PRO A 40 -18.58 -2.56 -3.29
CA PRO A 40 -17.41 -2.64 -4.17
C PRO A 40 -16.30 -1.68 -3.77
N LEU A 41 -16.65 -0.48 -3.31
CA LEU A 41 -15.67 0.53 -2.89
C LEU A 41 -14.99 0.14 -1.58
N ARG A 42 -15.74 -0.45 -0.64
CA ARG A 42 -15.18 -1.01 0.59
C ARG A 42 -14.16 -2.11 0.30
N GLU A 43 -14.47 -3.01 -0.63
CA GLU A 43 -13.58 -4.09 -1.03
C GLU A 43 -12.32 -3.56 -1.73
N ALA A 44 -12.48 -2.62 -2.68
CA ALA A 44 -11.36 -1.95 -3.33
C ALA A 44 -10.43 -1.27 -2.33
N ARG A 45 -10.98 -0.51 -1.36
CA ARG A 45 -10.21 0.12 -0.28
C ARG A 45 -9.48 -0.90 0.60
N SER A 46 -10.05 -2.10 0.79
CA SER A 46 -9.39 -3.17 1.54
C SER A 46 -8.14 -3.69 0.81
N TYR A 47 -8.21 -3.85 -0.51
CA TYR A 47 -7.06 -4.23 -1.34
C TYR A 47 -6.00 -3.14 -1.36
N MET A 48 -6.39 -1.87 -1.51
CA MET A 48 -5.47 -0.72 -1.45
C MET A 48 -4.74 -0.65 -0.11
N ARG A 49 -5.45 -0.83 1.02
CA ARG A 49 -4.83 -0.89 2.35
C ARG A 49 -3.88 -2.08 2.52
N ALA A 50 -4.22 -3.24 1.95
CA ALA A 50 -3.34 -4.40 1.98
C ALA A 50 -2.06 -4.17 1.16
N ALA A 51 -2.19 -3.58 -0.03
CA ALA A 51 -1.06 -3.19 -0.87
C ALA A 51 -0.17 -2.16 -0.16
N LEU A 52 -0.74 -1.11 0.44
CA LEU A 52 0.02 -0.09 1.15
C LEU A 52 0.88 -0.68 2.28
N ARG A 53 0.29 -1.55 3.12
CA ARG A 53 1.04 -2.26 4.17
C ARG A 53 2.17 -3.14 3.62
N GLN A 54 1.95 -3.76 2.46
CA GLN A 54 2.99 -4.57 1.82
C GLN A 54 4.12 -3.68 1.28
N THR A 55 3.79 -2.52 0.73
CA THR A 55 4.77 -1.52 0.28
C THR A 55 5.58 -0.98 1.46
N GLU A 56 4.94 -0.63 2.58
CA GLU A 56 5.62 -0.23 3.83
C GLU A 56 6.63 -1.29 4.31
N ARG A 57 6.26 -2.58 4.25
CA ARG A 57 7.17 -3.69 4.59
C ARG A 57 8.35 -3.81 3.63
N LEU A 58 8.10 -3.63 2.32
CA LEU A 58 9.14 -3.68 1.30
C LEU A 58 10.12 -2.51 1.40
N MET A 59 9.64 -1.35 1.87
CA MET A 59 10.45 -0.16 2.18
C MET A 59 11.24 -0.31 3.48
N GLY A 60 10.83 -1.22 4.38
CA GLY A 60 11.45 -1.40 5.69
C GLY A 60 10.89 -0.46 6.76
N ASP A 61 9.85 0.30 6.46
CA ASP A 61 9.22 1.27 7.38
C ASP A 61 8.26 0.61 8.37
N ARG A 62 7.93 -0.66 8.16
CA ARG A 62 7.03 -1.43 9.03
C ARG A 62 7.61 -2.81 9.33
N ALA A 63 8.01 -3.00 10.59
CA ALA A 63 8.54 -4.25 11.15
C ALA A 63 7.47 -5.37 11.22
#